data_AF-A0A967TA31-F1
#
_entry.id   AF-A0A967TA31-F1
#
_cell.length_a   1.000
_cell.length_b   1.000
_cell.length_c   1.000
_cell.angle_alpha   90.00
_cell.angle_beta   90.00
_cell.angle_gamma   90.00
#
_symmetry.space_group_name_H-M   'P 1'
#
loop_
_entity.id
_entity.type
_entity.pdbx_description
1 polymer ?
#
loop_
_entity_poly.entity_id
_entity_poly.type
_entity_poly.pdbx_seq_one_letter_code
_entity_poly.pdbx_strand_id
1 'polypeptide(L)'
;MKTSKSLTYFLLAIAGLIGGGGLLIFMVFLFRGSFNIVDLGMSNIQVLAFDVFLCLFFFAQHSLMARKPFRLWLKSFLPAPYYGGFYGVASGIAVLVLVIFWQEAPLTLFSIQGFIRVLFRGIFV
;
A
#
# COMPACT_ATOMS: atom_id res chain seq x y z
N MET A 1 27.49 -7.13 -16.19
CA MET A 1 26.61 -6.06 -16.68
C MET A 1 26.93 -4.78 -15.90
N LYS A 2 27.61 -3.79 -16.51
CA LYS A 2 27.92 -2.51 -15.83
C LYS A 2 26.61 -1.73 -15.68
N THR A 3 26.15 -1.54 -14.46
CA THR A 3 24.96 -0.72 -14.17
C THR A 3 25.28 0.75 -14.36
N SER A 4 24.50 1.44 -15.18
CA SER A 4 24.60 2.90 -15.34
C SER A 4 24.23 3.57 -14.01
N LYS A 5 25.13 4.38 -13.46
CA LYS A 5 24.92 5.11 -12.19
C LYS A 5 23.61 5.91 -12.23
N SER A 6 23.26 6.48 -13.38
CA SER A 6 22.02 7.24 -13.59
C SER A 6 20.77 6.39 -13.35
N LEU A 7 20.76 5.14 -13.82
CA LEU A 7 19.62 4.23 -13.65
C LEU A 7 19.43 3.85 -12.18
N THR A 8 20.54 3.67 -11.45
CA THR A 8 20.50 3.37 -10.01
C THR A 8 19.94 4.53 -9.20
N TYR A 9 20.39 5.76 -9.44
CA TYR A 9 19.85 6.94 -8.75
C TYR A 9 18.37 7.18 -9.07
N PHE A 10 17.97 6.98 -10.33
CA PHE A 10 16.58 7.09 -10.73
C PHE A 10 15.68 6.09 -10.01
N LEU A 11 16.08 4.82 -9.96
CA LEU A 11 15.33 3.78 -9.24
C LEU A 11 15.28 4.04 -7.73
N LEU A 12 16.37 4.55 -7.15
CA LEU A 12 16.40 4.93 -5.74
C LEU A 12 15.42 6.08 -5.43
N ALA A 13 15.39 7.10 -6.30
CA ALA A 13 14.48 8.24 -6.16
C ALA A 13 13.01 7.80 -6.27
N ILE A 14 12.68 6.98 -7.26
CA ILE A 14 11.31 6.46 -7.42
C ILE A 14 10.93 5.56 -6.25
N ALA A 15 11.82 4.68 -5.79
CA ALA A 15 11.55 3.83 -4.62
C ALA A 15 11.32 4.65 -3.35
N GLY A 16 12.09 5.71 -3.14
CA GLY A 16 11.87 6.65 -2.02
C GLY A 16 10.53 7.39 -2.14
N LEU A 17 10.23 7.92 -3.32
CA LEU A 17 8.99 8.68 -3.56
C LEU A 17 7.74 7.80 -3.49
N ILE A 18 7.72 6.67 -4.20
CA ILE A 18 6.54 5.81 -4.30
C ILE A 18 6.44 4.88 -3.09
N GLY A 19 7.54 4.22 -2.71
CA GLY A 19 7.55 3.32 -1.57
C GLY A 19 7.41 4.08 -0.25
N GLY A 20 8.30 5.05 -0.02
CA GLY A 20 8.27 5.88 1.19
C GLY A 20 7.03 6.78 1.25
N GLY A 21 6.72 7.49 0.16
CA GLY A 21 5.53 8.33 0.09
C GLY A 21 4.23 7.53 0.22
N GLY A 22 4.15 6.36 -0.41
CA GLY A 22 3.00 5.46 -0.26
C GLY A 22 2.79 5.01 1.18
N LEU A 23 3.87 4.68 1.91
CA LEU A 23 3.80 4.33 3.33
C LEU A 23 3.32 5.50 4.19
N LEU A 24 3.81 6.72 3.94
CA LEU A 24 3.36 7.91 4.66
C LEU A 24 1.87 8.19 4.40
N ILE A 25 1.44 8.12 3.15
CA ILE A 25 0.03 8.28 2.76
C ILE A 25 -0.83 7.22 3.46
N PHE A 26 -0.35 5.97 3.52
CA PHE A 26 -1.04 4.89 4.22
C PHE A 26 -1.15 5.13 5.72
N MET A 27 -0.09 5.64 6.37
CA MET A 27 -0.17 6.02 7.79
C MET A 27 -1.21 7.13 8.03
N VAL A 28 -1.26 8.14 7.15
CA VAL A 28 -2.29 9.19 7.23
C VAL A 28 -3.68 8.60 6.99
N PHE A 29 -3.81 7.66 6.04
CA PHE A 29 -5.05 6.94 5.77
C PHE A 29 -5.53 6.16 7.00
N LEU A 30 -4.67 5.39 7.66
CA LEU A 30 -5.02 4.68 8.90
C LEU A 30 -5.44 5.66 10.02
N PHE A 31 -4.75 6.80 10.11
CA PHE A 31 -5.04 7.79 11.14
C PHE A 31 -6.31 8.62 10.86
N ARG A 32 -6.64 8.94 9.61
CA ARG A 32 -7.81 9.76 9.25
C ARG A 32 -9.03 8.88 8.99
N GLY A 33 -8.86 7.83 8.19
CA GLY A 33 -9.89 7.03 7.53
C GLY A 33 -9.88 7.23 6.02
N SER A 34 -10.97 6.86 5.35
CA SER A 34 -11.15 7.04 3.91
C SER A 34 -10.91 8.49 3.47
N PHE A 35 -10.22 8.66 2.36
CA PHE A 35 -10.07 9.96 1.70
C PHE A 35 -11.22 10.25 0.71
N ASN A 36 -12.06 9.26 0.40
CA ASN A 36 -13.14 9.35 -0.60
C ASN A 36 -12.68 9.94 -1.93
N ILE A 37 -11.55 9.43 -2.45
CA ILE A 37 -10.95 9.92 -3.71
C ILE A 37 -11.79 9.46 -4.90
N VAL A 38 -12.23 8.19 -4.90
CA VAL A 38 -13.06 7.59 -5.93
C VAL A 38 -14.31 7.01 -5.28
N ASP A 39 -15.49 7.45 -5.73
CA ASP A 39 -16.77 6.84 -5.38
C ASP A 39 -17.25 6.00 -6.57
N LEU A 40 -17.38 4.70 -6.34
CA LEU A 40 -17.83 3.75 -7.37
C LEU A 40 -19.36 3.57 -7.39
N GLY A 41 -20.11 4.28 -6.54
CA GLY A 41 -21.58 4.19 -6.48
C GLY A 41 -22.10 2.81 -6.09
N MET A 42 -21.30 2.06 -5.33
CA MET A 42 -21.58 0.67 -4.97
C MET A 42 -22.53 0.57 -3.78
N SER A 43 -23.30 -0.53 -3.72
CA SER A 43 -24.11 -0.85 -2.53
C SER A 43 -23.24 -1.24 -1.33
N ASN A 44 -23.79 -1.19 -0.11
CA ASN A 44 -23.05 -1.46 1.13
C ASN A 44 -22.30 -2.80 1.11
N ILE A 45 -22.93 -3.87 0.61
CA ILE A 45 -22.32 -5.20 0.56
C ILE A 45 -21.17 -5.23 -0.46
N GLN A 46 -21.35 -4.54 -1.60
CA GLN A 46 -20.31 -4.44 -2.63
C GLN A 46 -19.11 -3.65 -2.13
N VAL A 47 -19.33 -2.56 -1.38
CA VAL A 47 -18.27 -1.79 -0.70
C VAL A 47 -17.44 -2.71 0.20
N LEU A 48 -18.07 -3.47 1.10
CA LEU A 48 -17.35 -4.39 1.99
C LEU A 48 -16.60 -5.48 1.20
N ALA A 49 -17.25 -6.10 0.20
CA ALA A 49 -16.62 -7.14 -0.61
C ALA A 49 -15.41 -6.61 -1.39
N PHE A 50 -15.51 -5.38 -1.90
CA PHE A 50 -14.45 -4.72 -2.65
C PHE A 50 -13.27 -4.33 -1.77
N ASP A 51 -13.51 -3.76 -0.59
CA ASP A 51 -12.44 -3.41 0.34
C ASP A 51 -11.71 -4.67 0.85
N VAL A 52 -12.45 -5.76 1.12
CA VAL A 52 -11.86 -7.07 1.44
C VAL A 52 -10.99 -7.55 0.29
N PHE A 53 -11.46 -7.43 -0.95
CA PHE A 53 -10.68 -7.79 -2.13
C PHE A 53 -9.40 -6.93 -2.24
N LEU A 54 -9.47 -5.62 -2.02
CA LEU A 54 -8.30 -4.73 -2.03
C LEU A 54 -7.28 -5.13 -0.96
N CYS A 55 -7.75 -5.47 0.25
CA CYS A 55 -6.88 -5.94 1.33
C CYS A 55 -6.20 -7.26 0.95
N LEU A 56 -6.97 -8.23 0.45
CA LEU A 56 -6.43 -9.51 0.01
C LEU A 56 -5.45 -9.34 -1.15
N PHE A 57 -5.73 -8.45 -2.09
CA PHE A 57 -4.81 -8.13 -3.19
C PHE A 57 -3.48 -7.59 -2.66
N PHE A 58 -3.51 -6.61 -1.76
CA PHE A 58 -2.31 -6.08 -1.13
C PHE A 58 -1.55 -7.15 -0.34
N PHE A 59 -2.23 -7.92 0.51
CA PHE A 59 -1.58 -8.96 1.31
C PHE A 59 -1.01 -10.09 0.47
N ALA A 60 -1.72 -10.53 -0.58
CA ALA A 60 -1.24 -11.53 -1.51
C ALA A 60 -0.01 -11.02 -2.26
N GLN A 61 -0.08 -9.79 -2.80
CA GLN A 61 1.04 -9.15 -3.48
C GLN A 61 2.27 -9.07 -2.57
N HIS A 62 2.12 -8.51 -1.38
CA HIS A 62 3.22 -8.34 -0.43
C HIS A 62 3.79 -9.68 0.04
N SER A 63 2.93 -10.65 0.35
CA SER A 63 3.33 -11.99 0.80
C SER A 63 4.06 -12.76 -0.29
N LEU A 64 3.57 -12.73 -1.54
CA LEU A 64 4.23 -13.40 -2.66
C LEU A 64 5.63 -12.82 -2.88
N MET A 65 5.78 -11.50 -2.79
CA MET A 65 7.09 -10.85 -2.93
C MET A 65 8.09 -11.30 -1.86
N ALA A 66 7.64 -11.55 -0.64
CA ALA A 66 8.51 -12.05 0.44
C ALA A 66 8.97 -13.52 0.23
N ARG A 67 8.31 -14.29 -0.65
CA ARG A 67 8.61 -15.72 -0.85
C ARG A 67 9.84 -15.96 -1.74
N LYS A 68 10.59 -17.02 -1.41
CA LYS A 68 11.80 -17.44 -2.14
C LYS A 68 11.57 -17.68 -3.65
N PRO A 69 10.49 -18.34 -4.11
CA PRO A 69 10.28 -18.58 -5.54
C PRO A 69 10.12 -17.28 -6.33
N PHE A 70 9.38 -16.31 -5.79
CA PHE A 70 9.24 -15.00 -6.42
C PHE A 70 10.59 -14.29 -6.53
N ARG A 71 11.37 -14.31 -5.45
CA ARG A 71 12.71 -13.72 -5.47
C ARG A 71 13.62 -14.40 -6.51
N LEU A 72 13.56 -15.72 -6.65
CA LEU A 72 14.34 -16.49 -7.63
C LEU A 72 13.91 -16.16 -9.06
N TRP A 73 12.61 -16.11 -9.33
CA TRP A 73 12.05 -15.66 -10.61
C TRP A 73 12.47 -14.22 -10.91
N LEU A 74 12.42 -13.32 -9.92
CA LEU A 74 12.84 -11.94 -10.14
C LEU A 74 14.33 -11.83 -10.47
N LYS A 75 15.19 -12.74 -9.95
CA LYS A 75 16.61 -12.77 -10.30
C LYS A 75 16.89 -13.07 -11.76
N SER A 76 16.00 -13.76 -12.46
CA SER A 76 16.18 -14.01 -13.90
C SER A 76 15.89 -12.78 -14.75
N PHE A 77 15.14 -11.80 -14.23
CA PHE A 77 14.78 -10.57 -14.95
C PHE A 77 15.54 -9.34 -14.47
N LEU A 78 15.86 -9.25 -13.18
CA LEU A 78 16.39 -8.03 -12.56
C LEU A 78 17.72 -8.30 -11.83
N PRO A 79 18.75 -7.45 -12.02
CA PRO A 79 20.00 -7.54 -11.28
C PRO A 79 19.83 -7.31 -9.77
N ALA A 80 20.69 -7.97 -8.98
CA ALA A 80 20.62 -7.93 -7.52
C ALA A 80 20.55 -6.56 -6.82
N PRO A 81 21.23 -5.50 -7.31
CA PRO A 81 21.17 -4.17 -6.70
C PRO A 81 19.77 -3.54 -6.74
N TYR A 82 18.89 -3.98 -7.64
CA TYR A 82 17.60 -3.32 -7.88
C TYR A 82 16.42 -3.98 -7.15
N TYR A 83 16.63 -5.11 -6.48
CA TYR A 83 15.52 -5.81 -5.79
C TYR A 83 14.85 -4.91 -4.74
N GLY A 84 15.63 -4.25 -3.87
CA GLY A 84 15.06 -3.39 -2.83
C GLY A 84 14.21 -2.26 -3.41
N GLY A 85 14.70 -1.59 -4.46
CA GLY A 85 13.97 -0.53 -5.14
C GLY A 85 12.68 -1.03 -5.80
N PHE A 86 12.76 -2.15 -6.52
CA PHE A 86 11.58 -2.76 -7.14
C PHE A 86 10.51 -3.15 -6.10
N TYR A 87 10.92 -3.73 -4.98
CA TYR A 87 10.02 -4.10 -3.88
C TYR A 87 9.33 -2.86 -3.30
N GLY A 88 10.10 -1.81 -2.99
CA GLY A 88 9.56 -0.56 -2.48
C GLY A 88 8.55 0.09 -3.42
N VAL A 89 8.88 0.16 -4.71
CA VAL A 89 7.96 0.72 -5.73
C VAL A 89 6.71 -0.14 -5.88
N ALA A 90 6.85 -1.45 -6.03
CA ALA A 90 5.70 -2.34 -6.25
C ALA A 90 4.74 -2.33 -5.05
N SER A 91 5.26 -2.43 -3.82
CA SER A 91 4.42 -2.33 -2.62
C SER A 91 3.86 -0.93 -2.43
N GLY A 92 4.61 0.14 -2.73
CA GLY A 92 4.10 1.50 -2.69
C GLY A 92 2.93 1.72 -3.64
N ILE A 93 3.02 1.21 -4.88
CA ILE A 93 1.91 1.24 -5.84
C ILE A 93 0.70 0.47 -5.31
N ALA A 94 0.90 -0.74 -4.79
CA ALA A 94 -0.22 -1.55 -4.27
C ALA A 94 -0.94 -0.84 -3.10
N VAL A 95 -0.18 -0.19 -2.23
CA VAL A 95 -0.72 0.64 -1.14
C VAL A 95 -1.48 1.86 -1.68
N LEU A 96 -0.93 2.57 -2.66
CA LEU A 96 -1.60 3.71 -3.29
C LEU A 96 -2.92 3.29 -3.95
N VAL A 97 -2.93 2.15 -4.65
CA VAL A 97 -4.16 1.58 -5.22
C VAL A 97 -5.18 1.30 -4.11
N LEU A 98 -4.76 0.67 -3.02
CA LEU A 98 -5.64 0.41 -1.87
C LEU A 98 -6.23 1.71 -1.32
N VAL A 99 -5.40 2.73 -1.09
CA VAL A 99 -5.85 4.02 -0.51
C VAL A 99 -6.74 4.82 -1.47
N ILE A 100 -6.43 4.82 -2.76
CA ILE A 100 -7.18 5.58 -3.78
C ILE A 100 -8.57 4.98 -4.01
N PHE A 101 -8.64 3.64 -4.09
CA PHE A 101 -9.87 2.92 -4.40
C PHE A 101 -10.65 2.50 -3.15
N TRP A 102 -10.14 2.77 -1.95
CA TRP A 102 -10.83 2.47 -0.70
C TRP A 102 -12.23 3.11 -0.68
N GLN A 103 -13.24 2.30 -0.37
CA GLN A 103 -14.61 2.79 -0.27
C GLN A 103 -14.97 3.05 1.21
N GLU A 104 -15.62 4.18 1.51
CA GLU A 104 -16.07 4.43 2.88
C GLU A 104 -17.28 3.53 3.20
N ALA A 105 -17.11 2.68 4.22
CA ALA A 105 -18.21 1.86 4.70
C ALA A 105 -19.27 2.75 5.36
N PRO A 106 -20.54 2.69 4.92
CA PRO A 106 -21.60 3.56 5.44
C PRO A 106 -22.05 3.18 6.87
N LEU A 107 -21.58 2.03 7.39
CA LEU A 107 -21.94 1.53 8.71
C LEU A 107 -20.90 1.93 9.76
N THR A 108 -21.17 3.02 10.48
CA THR A 108 -20.45 3.32 11.72
C THR A 108 -21.06 2.49 12.86
N LEU A 109 -20.48 1.32 13.16
CA LEU A 109 -20.96 0.45 14.24
C LEU A 109 -20.66 1.01 15.64
N PHE A 110 -19.53 1.70 15.79
CA PHE A 110 -19.12 2.32 17.05
C PHE A 110 -18.15 3.47 16.77
N SER A 111 -18.36 4.63 17.39
CA SER A 111 -17.48 5.80 17.24
C SER A 111 -17.05 6.31 18.61
N ILE A 112 -15.77 6.13 18.92
CA ILE A 112 -15.15 6.74 20.10
C ILE A 112 -14.90 8.21 19.77
N GLN A 113 -15.46 9.12 20.55
CA GLN A 113 -15.31 10.56 20.37
C GLN A 113 -14.26 11.14 21.34
N GLY A 114 -13.75 12.33 21.01
CA GLY A 114 -12.85 13.10 21.88
C GLY A 114 -11.41 12.58 21.96
N PHE A 115 -10.71 12.95 23.04
CA PHE A 115 -9.28 12.67 23.25
C PHE A 115 -8.96 11.16 23.27
N ILE A 116 -9.90 10.35 23.77
CA ILE A 116 -9.77 8.88 23.82
C ILE A 116 -9.62 8.30 22.40
N ARG A 117 -10.26 8.90 21.39
CA ARG A 117 -10.12 8.49 19.99
C ARG A 117 -8.67 8.56 19.50
N VAL A 118 -7.95 9.61 19.89
CA VAL A 118 -6.56 9.84 19.48
C VAL A 118 -5.64 8.83 20.15
N LEU A 119 -5.85 8.55 21.44
CA LEU A 119 -5.11 7.51 22.17
C LEU A 119 -5.30 6.13 21.55
N PHE A 120 -6.54 5.73 21.26
CA PHE A 120 -6.81 4.44 20.62
C PHE A 120 -6.25 4.39 19.20
N ARG A 121 -6.37 5.46 18.40
CA ARG A 121 -5.73 5.50 17.07
C ARG A 121 -4.20 5.45 17.15
N GLY A 122 -3.57 6.04 18.16
CA GLY A 122 -2.11 5.99 18.33
C GLY A 122 -1.56 4.62 18.74
N ILE A 123 -2.38 3.77 19.38
CA ILE A 123 -1.98 2.42 19.82
C ILE A 123 -2.21 1.36 18.73
N PHE A 124 -3.23 1.56 17.88
CA PHE A 124 -3.64 0.62 16.83
C PHE A 124 -3.15 0.99 15.41
N VAL A 125 -2.41 2.09 15.25
CA VAL A 125 -1.64 2.45 14.04
C VAL A 125 -0.19 2.05 14.23
#